data_AF-A0AAD7MIP8-F1
#
_entry.id   AF-A0AAD7MIP8-F1
#
_cell.length_a   1.000
_cell.length_b   1.000
_cell.length_c   1.000
_cell.angle_alpha   90.00
_cell.angle_beta   90.00
_cell.angle_gamma   90.00
#
_symmetry.space_group_name_H-M   'P 1'
#
loop_
_entity.id
_entity.type
_entity.pdbx_description
1 polymer ?
#
loop_
_entity_poly.entity_id
_entity_poly.type
_entity_poly.pdbx_seq_one_letter_code
_entity_poly.pdbx_strand_id
1 'polypeptide(L)'
;MLSRLATNITRCRAPLHLREQPAWVWARYLQRDAVRLTDHPKPPLAFVFDIDGVLIRGEDVLPPARRALAMLEEMKLPYILLTNGGGVSEQARCKKLTAQLGFEIHPNQYIQAHTIRAFQSWPYILVT
;
A
#
# COMPACT_ATOMS: atom_id res chain seq x y z
N MET A 1 4.76 -21.61 -26.59
CA MET A 1 5.44 -20.52 -25.88
C MET A 1 4.41 -19.48 -25.41
N LEU A 2 3.52 -19.84 -24.48
CA LEU A 2 2.68 -18.92 -23.70
C LEU A 2 2.14 -19.73 -22.51
N SER A 3 2.95 -19.83 -21.46
CA SER A 3 2.56 -20.48 -20.20
C SER A 3 2.28 -19.40 -19.16
N ARG A 4 1.23 -19.63 -18.36
CA ARG A 4 1.01 -19.02 -17.03
C ARG A 4 0.51 -17.58 -17.02
N LEU A 5 -0.79 -17.41 -17.26
CA LEU A 5 -1.57 -16.37 -16.57
C LEU A 5 -2.91 -16.98 -16.15
N ALA A 6 -3.42 -16.52 -15.00
CA ALA A 6 -4.66 -16.93 -14.35
C ALA A 6 -4.62 -18.20 -13.48
N THR A 7 -3.78 -18.18 -12.44
CA THR A 7 -4.02 -18.98 -11.22
C THR A 7 -4.28 -18.07 -10.03
N ASN A 8 -5.27 -17.17 -10.16
CA ASN A 8 -5.82 -16.44 -9.01
C ASN A 8 -7.21 -15.85 -9.30
N ILE A 9 -8.15 -16.69 -9.72
CA ILE A 9 -9.59 -16.38 -9.66
C ILE A 9 -10.24 -17.46 -8.78
N THR A 10 -9.95 -17.40 -7.50
CA THR A 10 -10.56 -18.30 -6.50
C THR A 10 -11.19 -17.48 -5.40
N ARG A 11 -12.14 -16.60 -5.73
CA ARG A 11 -13.03 -16.03 -4.71
C ARG A 11 -14.43 -15.60 -5.19
N CYS A 12 -14.89 -16.10 -6.33
CA CYS A 12 -16.31 -16.01 -6.68
C CYS A 12 -16.90 -17.42 -6.67
N ARG A 13 -17.46 -17.85 -5.54
CA ARG A 13 -18.33 -19.04 -5.52
C ARG A 13 -19.59 -18.69 -6.33
N ALA A 14 -19.65 -19.15 -7.57
CA ALA A 14 -20.86 -19.03 -8.37
C ALA A 14 -22.05 -19.71 -7.65
N PRO A 15 -23.27 -19.13 -7.71
CA PRO A 15 -24.48 -19.75 -7.16
C PRO A 15 -24.65 -21.20 -7.60
N LEU A 16 -25.05 -22.09 -6.68
CA LEU A 16 -25.23 -23.53 -6.93
C LEU A 16 -26.14 -23.82 -8.14
N HIS A 17 -27.13 -22.97 -8.39
CA HIS A 17 -28.07 -23.09 -9.51
C HIS A 17 -27.44 -22.90 -10.91
N LEU A 18 -26.23 -22.32 -11.01
CA LEU A 18 -25.55 -22.12 -12.29
C LEU A 18 -24.70 -23.33 -12.73
N ARG A 19 -24.47 -24.32 -11.85
CA ARG A 19 -23.61 -25.49 -12.14
C ARG A 19 -24.10 -26.36 -13.29
N GLU A 20 -25.42 -26.47 -13.47
CA GLU A 20 -26.03 -27.31 -14.52
C GLU A 20 -26.44 -26.50 -15.76
N GLN A 21 -26.06 -25.22 -15.83
CA GLN A 21 -26.43 -24.34 -16.93
C GLN A 21 -25.45 -24.46 -18.11
N PRO A 22 -25.93 -24.30 -19.35
CA PRO A 22 -25.08 -24.33 -20.54
C PRO A 22 -24.05 -23.19 -20.53
N ALA A 23 -22.93 -23.42 -21.21
CA ALA A 23 -21.75 -22.53 -21.19
C ALA A 23 -22.05 -21.06 -21.58
N TRP A 24 -23.08 -20.78 -22.38
CA TRP A 24 -23.48 -19.41 -22.73
C TRP A 24 -24.06 -18.63 -21.54
N VAL A 25 -24.72 -19.32 -20.59
CA VAL A 25 -25.22 -18.71 -19.34
C VAL A 25 -24.02 -18.31 -18.47
N TRP A 26 -23.00 -19.16 -18.42
CA TRP A 26 -21.72 -18.85 -17.76
C TRP A 26 -21.02 -17.65 -18.40
N ALA A 27 -20.95 -17.59 -19.72
CA ALA A 27 -20.36 -16.45 -20.43
C ALA A 27 -21.06 -15.13 -20.08
N ARG A 28 -22.40 -15.12 -20.04
CA ARG A 28 -23.19 -13.94 -19.69
C ARG A 28 -23.05 -13.55 -18.21
N TYR A 29 -22.97 -14.52 -17.31
CA TYR A 29 -22.74 -14.30 -15.89
C TYR A 29 -21.35 -13.69 -15.64
N LEU A 30 -20.31 -14.28 -16.24
CA LEU A 30 -18.93 -13.80 -16.14
C LEU A 30 -18.77 -12.41 -16.75
N GLN A 31 -19.41 -12.13 -17.89
CA GLN A 31 -19.43 -10.78 -18.48
C GLN A 31 -20.09 -9.78 -17.54
N ARG A 32 -21.22 -10.13 -16.92
CA ARG A 32 -21.93 -9.24 -16.00
C ARG A 32 -21.19 -9.00 -14.67
N ASP A 33 -20.52 -10.00 -14.12
CA ASP A 33 -19.69 -9.85 -12.92
C ASP A 33 -18.36 -9.12 -13.22
N ALA A 34 -17.77 -9.34 -14.39
CA ALA A 34 -16.58 -8.60 -14.84
C ALA A 34 -16.87 -7.09 -14.97
N VAL A 35 -18.03 -6.72 -15.53
CA VAL A 35 -18.49 -5.32 -15.61
C VAL A 35 -18.60 -4.71 -14.21
N ARG A 36 -19.12 -5.45 -13.22
CA ARG A 36 -19.22 -4.98 -11.82
C ARG A 36 -17.85 -4.77 -11.16
N LEU A 37 -16.86 -5.61 -11.45
CA LEU A 37 -15.49 -5.44 -10.93
C LEU A 37 -14.77 -4.22 -11.55
N THR A 38 -15.17 -3.79 -12.75
CA THR A 38 -14.57 -2.65 -13.45
C THR A 38 -15.28 -1.31 -13.20
N ASP A 39 -16.51 -1.34 -12.66
CA ASP A 39 -17.34 -0.14 -12.41
C ASP A 39 -17.04 0.54 -11.05
N HIS A 40 -16.23 -0.08 -10.20
CA HIS A 40 -15.79 0.55 -8.97
C HIS A 40 -14.61 1.49 -9.25
N PRO A 41 -14.64 2.76 -8.77
CA PRO A 41 -13.46 3.61 -8.83
C PRO A 41 -12.31 2.86 -8.15
N LYS A 42 -11.18 2.75 -8.86
CA LYS A 42 -9.99 2.12 -8.28
C LYS A 42 -9.65 2.84 -6.98
N PRO A 43 -9.34 2.09 -5.90
CA PRO A 43 -8.94 2.73 -4.65
C PRO A 43 -7.70 3.60 -4.91
N PRO A 44 -7.57 4.72 -4.18
CA PRO A 44 -6.42 5.62 -4.35
C PRO A 44 -5.12 4.86 -4.08
N LEU A 45 -4.12 5.10 -4.93
CA LEU A 45 -2.79 4.50 -4.80
C LEU A 45 -1.99 5.23 -3.71
N ALA A 46 -1.38 4.47 -2.79
CA ALA A 46 -0.53 4.98 -1.73
C ALA A 46 0.66 4.04 -1.48
N PHE A 47 1.75 4.57 -0.92
CA PHE A 47 2.95 3.81 -0.60
C PHE A 47 3.26 3.80 0.90
N VAL A 48 3.89 2.72 1.36
CA VAL A 48 4.45 2.62 2.71
C VAL A 48 5.90 2.19 2.57
N PHE A 49 6.82 2.94 3.15
CA PHE A 49 8.24 2.62 3.11
C PHE A 49 8.74 2.22 4.48
N ASP A 50 9.48 1.10 4.53
CA ASP A 50 10.44 0.86 5.60
C ASP A 50 11.59 1.87 5.49
N ILE A 51 12.33 2.08 6.58
CA ILE A 51 13.45 3.03 6.62
C ILE A 51 14.78 2.28 6.55
N ASP A 52 15.02 1.40 7.51
CA ASP A 52 16.34 0.80 7.71
C ASP A 52 16.56 -0.31 6.68
N GLY A 53 17.51 -0.11 5.77
CA GLY A 53 17.78 -0.99 4.64
C GLY A 53 16.97 -0.67 3.37
N VAL A 54 15.99 0.24 3.45
CA VAL A 54 15.15 0.64 2.29
C VAL A 54 15.42 2.09 1.87
N LEU A 55 15.31 3.04 2.80
CA LEU A 55 15.62 4.45 2.53
C LEU A 55 17.03 4.82 3.00
N ILE A 56 17.48 4.23 4.11
CA ILE A 56 18.72 4.58 4.80
C ILE A 56 19.48 3.30 5.15
N ARG A 57 20.81 3.32 5.08
CA ARG A 57 21.70 2.27 5.58
C ARG A 57 22.72 2.89 6.53
N GLY A 58 22.57 2.66 7.83
CA GLY A 58 23.40 3.33 8.84
C GLY A 58 23.08 4.82 8.89
N GLU A 59 24.04 5.68 8.58
CA GLU A 59 23.84 7.12 8.50
C GLU A 59 23.58 7.64 7.07
N ASP A 60 23.83 6.78 6.08
CA ASP A 60 23.78 7.15 4.67
C ASP A 60 22.41 6.91 4.05
N VAL A 61 21.92 7.93 3.33
CA VAL A 61 20.72 7.79 2.49
C VAL A 61 21.05 7.00 1.24
N LEU A 62 20.24 5.99 0.94
CA LEU A 62 20.38 5.23 -0.29
C LEU A 62 20.00 6.12 -1.49
N PRO A 63 20.85 6.29 -2.52
CA PRO A 63 20.53 7.14 -3.67
C PRO A 63 19.19 6.82 -4.38
N PRO A 64 18.77 5.54 -4.50
CA PRO A 64 17.45 5.19 -5.04
C PRO A 64 16.28 5.75 -4.21
N ALA A 65 16.45 5.93 -2.90
CA ALA A 65 15.40 6.43 -2.01
C ALA A 65 14.98 7.85 -2.38
N ARG A 66 15.95 8.74 -2.60
CA ARG A 66 15.66 10.13 -3.00
C ARG A 66 14.93 10.20 -4.33
N ARG A 67 15.31 9.35 -5.29
CA ARG A 67 14.64 9.28 -6.60
C ARG A 67 13.20 8.81 -6.46
N ALA A 68 12.97 7.76 -5.65
CA ALA A 68 11.62 7.25 -5.42
C ALA A 68 10.72 8.30 -4.75
N LEU A 69 11.21 8.98 -3.70
CA LEU A 69 10.44 10.03 -3.03
C LEU A 69 10.17 11.23 -3.94
N ALA A 70 11.16 11.67 -4.74
CA ALA A 70 10.96 12.73 -5.72
C ALA A 70 9.83 12.42 -6.72
N MET A 71 9.78 11.18 -7.21
CA MET A 71 8.72 10.73 -8.12
C MET A 71 7.35 10.75 -7.44
N LEU A 72 7.26 10.38 -6.17
CA LEU A 72 6.00 10.41 -5.42
C LEU A 72 5.52 11.84 -5.16
N GLU A 73 6.42 12.76 -4.83
CA GLU A 73 6.09 14.19 -4.68
C GLU A 73 5.62 14.80 -6.00
N GLU A 74 6.31 14.52 -7.12
CA GLU A 74 5.92 15.00 -8.45
C GLU A 74 4.53 14.50 -8.86
N MET A 75 4.25 13.23 -8.61
CA MET A 75 2.95 12.62 -8.90
C MET A 75 1.88 12.91 -7.82
N LYS A 76 2.25 13.58 -6.72
CA LYS A 76 1.41 13.82 -5.54
C LYS A 76 0.78 12.54 -4.99
N LEU A 77 1.54 11.45 -5.01
CA LEU A 77 1.11 10.15 -4.48
C LEU A 77 1.38 10.09 -2.97
N PRO A 78 0.36 9.79 -2.15
CA PRO A 78 0.52 9.74 -0.71
C PRO A 78 1.45 8.60 -0.30
N TYR A 79 2.33 8.89 0.67
CA TYR A 79 3.12 7.87 1.32
C TYR A 79 3.29 8.13 2.81
N ILE A 80 3.54 7.05 3.53
CA ILE A 80 3.94 7.06 4.93
C ILE A 80 5.25 6.28 5.11
N LEU A 81 5.97 6.61 6.17
CA LEU A 81 7.19 5.94 6.60
C LEU A 81 6.86 5.10 7.84
N LEU A 82 7.12 3.79 7.78
CA LEU A 82 6.84 2.84 8.84
C LEU A 82 8.14 2.13 9.22
N THR A 83 8.52 2.13 10.49
CA THR A 83 9.71 1.40 10.94
C THR A 83 9.44 0.65 12.24
N ASN A 84 10.09 -0.50 12.38
CA ASN A 84 10.12 -1.24 13.65
C ASN A 84 11.08 -0.58 14.68
N GLY A 85 11.88 0.39 14.27
CA GLY A 85 12.77 1.16 15.15
C GLY A 85 12.01 2.10 16.11
N GLY A 86 12.75 2.76 17.00
CA GLY A 86 12.16 3.62 18.02
C GLY A 86 13.18 4.29 18.95
N GLY A 87 12.70 4.81 20.09
CA GLY A 87 13.56 5.35 21.17
C GLY A 87 13.81 6.86 21.14
N VAL A 88 13.27 7.56 20.15
CA VAL A 88 13.26 9.04 20.06
C VAL A 88 11.87 9.48 19.64
N SER A 89 11.47 10.71 19.97
CA SER A 89 10.16 11.23 19.57
C SER A 89 10.03 11.31 18.05
N GLU A 90 8.82 11.09 17.55
CA GLU A 90 8.49 11.14 16.13
C GLU A 90 8.90 12.47 15.53
N GLN A 91 8.67 13.58 16.24
CA GLN A 91 9.04 14.91 15.78
C GLN A 91 10.55 15.10 15.63
N ALA A 92 11.35 14.62 16.59
CA ALA A 92 12.80 14.69 16.50
C ALA A 92 13.32 13.82 15.35
N ARG A 93 12.74 12.64 15.17
CA ARG A 93 13.13 11.72 14.10
C ARG A 93 12.74 12.23 12.72
N CYS A 94 11.55 12.80 12.57
CA CYS A 94 11.10 13.45 11.33
C CYS A 94 12.05 14.57 10.92
N LYS A 95 12.45 15.46 11.83
CA LYS A 95 13.44 16.51 11.53
C LYS A 95 14.77 15.95 11.01
N LYS A 96 15.27 14.87 11.63
CA LYS A 96 16.50 14.20 11.18
C LYS A 96 16.32 13.59 9.79
N LEU A 97 15.20 12.88 9.55
CA LEU A 97 14.89 12.28 8.26
C LEU A 97 14.73 13.34 7.17
N THR A 98 14.10 14.48 7.47
CA THR A 98 13.97 15.61 6.54
C THR A 98 15.34 16.14 6.12
N ALA A 99 16.24 16.36 7.07
CA ALA A 99 17.60 16.80 6.78
C ALA A 99 18.38 15.77 5.96
N GLN A 100 18.22 14.48 6.26
CA GLN A 100 18.89 13.40 5.55
C GLN A 100 18.33 13.24 4.12
N LEU A 101 17.02 13.06 3.96
CA LEU A 101 16.36 12.75 2.69
C LEU A 101 16.18 13.96 1.78
N GLY A 102 16.17 15.18 2.35
CA GLY A 102 15.93 16.42 1.61
C GLY A 102 14.46 16.68 1.27
N PHE A 103 13.53 15.95 1.90
CA PHE A 103 12.08 16.09 1.73
C PHE A 103 11.45 16.33 3.10
N GLU A 104 10.45 17.20 3.19
CA GLU A 104 9.78 17.47 4.45
C GLU A 104 8.92 16.27 4.87
N ILE A 105 9.30 15.63 5.97
CA ILE A 105 8.56 14.53 6.58
C ILE A 105 7.79 15.06 7.79
N HIS A 106 6.46 14.99 7.75
CA HIS A 106 5.63 15.36 8.90
C HIS A 106 5.46 14.18 9.88
N PRO A 107 5.32 14.46 11.20
CA PRO A 107 5.04 13.42 12.19
C PRO A 107 3.82 12.56 11.86
N ASN A 108 2.80 13.12 11.19
CA ASN A 108 1.59 12.39 10.79
C ASN A 108 1.83 11.36 9.67
N GLN A 109 2.99 11.43 9.00
CA GLN A 109 3.41 10.51 7.95
C GLN A 109 4.45 9.50 8.47
N TYR A 110 4.75 9.50 9.77
CA TYR A 110 5.81 8.69 10.36
C TYR A 110 5.28 7.80 11.49
N ILE A 111 5.50 6.50 11.38
CA ILE A 111 5.06 5.49 12.34
C ILE A 111 6.25 4.67 12.81
N GLN A 112 6.44 4.61 14.12
CA GLN A 112 7.41 3.77 14.80
C GLN A 112 6.70 2.59 15.49
N ALA A 113 7.46 1.57 15.90
CA ALA A 113 6.90 0.42 16.61
C ALA A 113 6.10 0.82 17.87
N HIS A 114 6.54 1.87 18.57
CA HIS A 114 5.90 2.35 19.80
C HIS A 114 4.87 3.46 19.57
N THR A 115 4.75 4.00 18.35
CA THR A 115 3.74 5.02 18.02
C THR A 115 2.32 4.48 18.25
N ILE A 116 2.07 3.20 17.95
CA ILE A 116 0.79 2.52 18.19
C ILE A 116 0.39 2.50 19.67
N ARG A 117 1.35 2.50 20.61
CA ARG A 117 1.03 2.59 22.05
C ARG A 117 0.49 3.96 22.44
N ALA A 118 0.82 5.01 21.70
CA ALA A 118 0.24 6.34 21.88
C ALA A 118 -1.08 6.54 21.09
N PHE A 119 -1.47 5.56 20.26
CA PHE A 119 -2.51 5.65 19.22
C PHE A 119 -3.78 4.84 19.55
N GLN A 120 -4.14 4.72 20.84
CA GLN A 120 -5.26 3.87 21.30
C GLN A 120 -6.68 4.38 20.95
N SER A 121 -6.84 5.38 20.07
CA SER A 121 -8.14 6.01 19.79
C SER A 121 -8.40 6.38 18.32
N TRP A 122 -7.91 5.61 17.34
CA TRP A 122 -8.29 5.79 15.93
C TRP A 122 -9.28 4.71 15.44
N PRO A 123 -10.51 5.07 15.05
CA PRO A 123 -11.53 4.11 14.60
C PRO A 123 -11.39 3.62 13.15
N TYR A 124 -10.34 3.99 12.40
CA TYR A 124 -10.28 3.75 10.94
C TYR A 124 -8.99 3.12 10.41
N ILE A 125 -8.34 2.25 11.17
CA ILE A 125 -7.39 1.29 10.58
C ILE A 125 -7.89 -0.11 10.91
N LEU A 126 -8.91 -0.55 10.17
CA LEU A 126 -9.21 -1.97 10.05
C LEU A 126 -8.39 -2.49 8.87
N VAL A 127 -7.29 -3.19 9.18
CA VAL A 127 -6.71 -4.14 8.24
C VAL A 127 -7.72 -5.28 8.13
N THR A 128 -8.57 -5.24 7.10
CA THR A 128 -9.42 -6.36 6.69
C THR A 128 -8.75 -7.18 5.61
#